data_AF-A0A6G1IZ37-F1
#
_entry.id   AF-A0A6G1IZ37-F1
#
_cell.length_a   1.000
_cell.length_b   1.000
_cell.length_c   1.000
_cell.angle_alpha   90.00
_cell.angle_beta   90.00
_cell.angle_gamma   90.00
#
_symmetry.space_group_name_H-M   'P 1'
#
loop_
_entity.id
_entity.type
_entity.pdbx_description
1 polymer ?
#
loop_
_entity_poly.entity_id
_entity_poly.type
_entity_poly.pdbx_seq_one_letter_code
_entity_poly.pdbx_strand_id
1 'polypeptide(L)'
;MAALNQMPTCANPSCGKPSTFTCASCTMVTYCSNICEKSYLGKHKTECKNLLTRLFDRIGHTVQQVFQIFSEHTFDKDIVRVEELGYGVIAYDSRSVLNDPSNPLFYFPSHLFSDAGDRNAILCHGRSDEAMTCLQDIVSQMLQGVPCCEVREVQVQMRYASLAHIAPYTRTVDQNSFRSIEKAIYRISSSMTGTNWTIDPTGAANGINSGALTTQDYFNRFVKGDPQFHHFGYHKDFCRGIAGLPGFTGLKFKVVLLAQWRLKRAIKQWVQDSGISLHQLLRLPDEQFHNQQRSLYRTIRTSMVGFLESQEYRAVVLQARLDENPKSTNRRDS
;
A
#
# COMPACT_ATOMS: atom_id res chain seq x y z
N MET A 1 -19.07 -7.74 21.96
CA MET A 1 -20.52 -7.46 21.86
C MET A 1 -20.86 -7.26 20.38
N ALA A 2 -21.41 -8.29 19.74
CA ALA A 2 -21.81 -8.23 18.34
C ALA A 2 -23.10 -7.40 18.25
N ALA A 3 -23.00 -6.18 17.69
CA ALA A 3 -24.18 -5.48 17.23
C ALA A 3 -24.83 -6.36 16.15
N LEU A 4 -26.02 -6.87 16.46
CA LEU A 4 -26.84 -7.72 15.62
C LEU A 4 -26.89 -7.16 14.19
N ASN A 5 -26.72 -8.06 13.22
CA ASN A 5 -26.96 -7.89 11.79
C ASN A 5 -28.38 -7.34 11.52
N GLN A 6 -28.62 -6.06 11.81
CA GLN A 6 -29.78 -5.38 11.27
C GLN A 6 -29.56 -5.31 9.76
N MET A 7 -30.39 -6.01 9.01
CA MET A 7 -30.41 -5.89 7.56
C MET A 7 -30.59 -4.42 7.21
N PRO A 8 -29.77 -3.86 6.29
CA PRO A 8 -29.89 -2.46 5.94
C PRO A 8 -31.30 -2.16 5.44
N THR A 9 -31.83 -0.99 5.77
CA THR A 9 -33.14 -0.55 5.30
C THR A 9 -33.04 0.03 3.89
N CYS A 10 -34.14 -0.06 3.13
CA CYS A 10 -34.24 0.54 1.81
C CYS A 10 -33.99 2.05 1.88
N ALA A 11 -33.11 2.56 1.01
CA ALA A 11 -32.76 3.98 0.97
C ALA A 11 -33.90 4.90 0.50
N ASN A 12 -34.97 4.34 -0.09
CA ASN A 12 -36.15 5.14 -0.38
C ASN A 12 -36.88 5.46 0.94
N PRO A 13 -36.95 6.75 1.35
CA PRO A 13 -37.46 7.14 2.66
C PRO A 13 -38.93 6.78 2.86
N SER A 14 -39.71 6.63 1.79
CA SER A 14 -41.12 6.26 1.86
C SER A 14 -41.36 4.75 2.01
N CYS A 15 -40.32 3.91 1.95
CA CYS A 15 -40.46 2.45 1.91
C CYS A 15 -40.30 1.79 3.29
N GLY A 16 -39.21 2.05 3.99
CA GLY A 16 -38.90 1.45 5.31
C GLY A 16 -38.65 -0.07 5.33
N LYS A 17 -38.82 -0.79 4.21
CA LYS A 17 -38.61 -2.25 4.12
C LYS A 17 -37.12 -2.62 4.20
N PRO A 18 -36.78 -3.83 4.66
CA PRO A 18 -35.42 -4.38 4.51
C PRO A 18 -34.96 -4.36 3.06
N SER A 19 -33.70 -4.03 2.83
CA SER A 19 -33.11 -4.04 1.48
C SER A 19 -32.81 -5.47 1.02
N THR A 20 -32.81 -5.65 -0.30
CA THR A 20 -32.60 -6.95 -0.96
C THR A 20 -31.43 -6.88 -1.95
N PHE A 21 -31.04 -5.68 -2.40
CA PHE A 21 -29.87 -5.48 -3.25
C PHE A 21 -29.21 -4.11 -3.02
N THR A 22 -28.02 -3.93 -3.58
CA THR A 22 -27.22 -2.72 -3.50
C THR A 22 -27.12 -2.07 -4.88
N CYS A 23 -27.07 -0.73 -4.94
CA CYS A 23 -26.79 0.01 -6.16
C CYS A 23 -25.55 -0.55 -6.86
N ALA A 24 -25.69 -0.99 -8.11
CA ALA A 24 -24.61 -1.61 -8.87
C ALA A 24 -23.44 -0.65 -9.18
N SER A 25 -23.66 0.66 -9.11
CA SER A 25 -22.64 1.68 -9.42
C SER A 25 -21.79 2.04 -8.21
N CYS A 26 -22.38 2.59 -7.14
CA CYS A 26 -21.62 2.99 -5.96
C CYS A 26 -21.40 1.86 -4.95
N THR A 27 -22.27 0.86 -4.93
CA THR A 27 -22.25 -0.28 -3.99
C THR A 27 -22.35 0.11 -2.50
N MET A 28 -22.80 1.34 -2.22
CA MET A 28 -22.96 1.87 -0.86
C MET A 28 -24.42 2.11 -0.46
N VAL A 29 -25.35 2.14 -1.41
CA VAL A 29 -26.78 2.39 -1.17
C VAL A 29 -27.57 1.13 -1.45
N THR A 30 -28.52 0.78 -0.59
CA THR A 30 -29.31 -0.45 -0.73
C THR A 30 -30.79 -0.16 -0.94
N TYR A 31 -31.47 -1.06 -1.66
CA TYR A 31 -32.88 -0.95 -2.02
C TYR A 31 -33.58 -2.28 -1.83
N CYS A 32 -34.90 -2.24 -1.58
CA CYS A 32 -35.72 -3.46 -1.50
C CYS A 32 -36.30 -3.90 -2.86
N SER A 33 -36.32 -3.02 -3.86
CA SER A 33 -36.86 -3.27 -5.20
C SER A 33 -36.32 -2.27 -6.23
N ASN A 34 -36.29 -2.65 -7.51
CA ASN A 34 -35.95 -1.76 -8.62
C ASN A 34 -36.90 -0.57 -8.73
N ILE A 35 -38.15 -0.70 -8.25
CA ILE A 35 -39.12 0.39 -8.17
C ILE A 35 -38.63 1.46 -7.19
N CYS A 36 -38.14 1.05 -6.01
CA CYS A 36 -37.60 1.97 -5.02
C CYS A 36 -36.31 2.64 -5.49
N GLU A 37 -35.43 1.90 -6.18
CA GLU A 37 -34.24 2.49 -6.80
C GLU A 37 -34.62 3.56 -7.82
N LYS A 38 -35.48 3.24 -8.80
CA LYS A 38 -35.93 4.21 -9.82
C LYS A 38 -36.62 5.43 -9.20
N SER A 39 -37.45 5.22 -8.18
CA SER A 39 -38.12 6.29 -7.44
C SER A 39 -37.15 7.23 -6.74
N TYR A 40 -36.04 6.72 -6.20
CA TYR A 40 -35.03 7.52 -5.50
C TYR A 40 -33.87 7.98 -6.40
N LEU A 41 -33.81 7.48 -7.65
CA LEU A 41 -32.68 7.65 -8.57
C LEU A 41 -32.33 9.12 -8.82
N GLY A 42 -33.33 10.00 -8.92
CA GLY A 42 -33.10 11.43 -9.15
C GLY A 42 -32.22 12.08 -8.08
N LYS A 43 -32.44 11.73 -6.80
CA LYS A 43 -31.61 12.20 -5.67
C LYS A 43 -30.30 11.41 -5.59
N HIS A 44 -30.40 10.09 -5.74
CA HIS A 44 -29.25 9.20 -5.62
C HIS A 44 -28.19 9.44 -6.69
N LYS A 45 -28.54 9.84 -7.93
CA LYS A 45 -27.57 9.94 -9.03
C LYS A 45 -26.40 10.86 -8.72
N THR A 46 -26.66 12.02 -8.13
CA THR A 46 -25.61 12.98 -7.73
C THR A 46 -24.79 12.43 -6.57
N GLU A 47 -25.45 11.83 -5.58
CA GLU A 47 -24.81 11.21 -4.42
C GLU A 47 -23.95 10.00 -4.82
N CYS A 48 -24.39 9.21 -5.78
CA CYS A 48 -23.75 7.99 -6.26
C CYS A 48 -22.33 8.24 -6.74
N LYS A 49 -22.09 9.35 -7.47
CA LYS A 49 -20.75 9.73 -7.91
C LYS A 49 -19.85 10.05 -6.72
N ASN A 50 -20.35 10.82 -5.75
CA ASN A 50 -19.58 11.19 -4.55
C ASN A 50 -19.27 9.96 -3.69
N LEU A 51 -20.22 9.02 -3.57
CA LEU A 51 -20.03 7.76 -2.88
C LEU A 51 -18.95 6.90 -3.53
N LEU A 52 -18.91 6.85 -4.87
CA LEU A 52 -17.86 6.13 -5.59
C LEU A 52 -16.49 6.80 -5.41
N THR A 53 -16.42 8.14 -5.50
CA THR A 53 -15.19 8.89 -5.20
C THR A 53 -14.70 8.59 -3.78
N ARG A 54 -15.61 8.66 -2.80
CA ARG A 54 -15.31 8.34 -1.40
C ARG A 54 -14.81 6.91 -1.23
N LEU A 55 -15.40 5.95 -1.95
CA LEU A 55 -14.95 4.55 -1.91
C LEU A 55 -13.49 4.42 -2.35
N PHE A 56 -13.12 5.00 -3.50
CA PHE A 56 -11.74 4.96 -4.00
C PHE A 56 -10.77 5.72 -3.11
N ASP A 57 -11.17 6.88 -2.60
CA ASP A 57 -10.38 7.65 -1.66
C ASP A 57 -10.09 6.87 -0.37
N ARG A 58 -11.09 6.18 0.18
CA ARG A 58 -10.93 5.27 1.32
C ARG A 58 -10.00 4.11 1.02
N ILE A 59 -10.08 3.48 -0.16
CA ILE A 59 -9.14 2.42 -0.57
C ILE A 59 -7.73 2.98 -0.56
N GLY A 60 -7.53 4.10 -1.25
CA GLY A 60 -6.21 4.69 -1.43
C GLY A 60 -5.55 5.13 -0.14
N HIS A 61 -6.29 5.83 0.74
CA HIS A 61 -5.80 6.19 2.07
C HIS A 61 -5.46 4.96 2.91
N THR A 62 -6.30 3.92 2.86
CA THR A 62 -6.04 2.68 3.60
C THR A 62 -4.77 2.00 3.11
N VAL A 63 -4.59 1.92 1.80
CA VAL A 63 -3.42 1.27 1.20
C VAL A 63 -2.12 2.04 1.46
N GLN A 64 -2.14 3.38 1.39
CA GLN A 64 -0.98 4.22 1.73
C GLN A 64 -0.56 4.02 3.19
N GLN A 65 -1.51 4.06 4.13
CA GLN A 65 -1.21 3.88 5.55
C GLN A 65 -0.73 2.46 5.88
N VAL A 66 -1.35 1.43 5.29
CA VAL A 66 -0.87 0.05 5.43
C VAL A 66 0.56 -0.09 4.91
N PHE A 67 0.88 0.53 3.77
CA PHE A 67 2.22 0.50 3.23
C PHE A 67 3.24 1.23 4.11
N GLN A 68 2.89 2.38 4.68
CA GLN A 68 3.78 3.11 5.58
C GLN A 68 4.13 2.28 6.82
N ILE A 69 3.14 1.60 7.43
CA ILE A 69 3.38 0.68 8.56
C ILE A 69 4.27 -0.49 8.11
N PHE A 70 3.98 -1.08 6.95
CA PHE A 70 4.80 -2.16 6.40
C PHE A 70 6.25 -1.70 6.16
N SER A 71 6.42 -0.52 5.56
CA SER A 71 7.70 0.08 5.21
C SER A 71 8.56 0.36 6.43
N GLU A 72 7.96 0.87 7.51
CA GLU A 72 8.63 1.15 8.79
C GLU A 72 9.29 -0.09 9.41
N HIS A 73 8.64 -1.25 9.27
CA HIS A 73 9.14 -2.53 9.80
C HIS A 73 9.97 -3.34 8.79
N THR A 74 10.11 -2.85 7.56
CA THR A 74 10.86 -3.51 6.47
C THR A 74 11.81 -2.52 5.80
N PHE A 75 12.31 -1.55 6.56
CA PHE A 75 13.12 -0.48 6.03
C PHE A 75 14.53 -0.99 5.70
N ASP A 76 15.02 -0.71 4.50
CA ASP A 76 16.27 -1.29 3.96
C ASP A 76 17.42 -0.26 3.89
N LYS A 77 17.28 0.86 4.62
CA LYS A 77 18.26 1.96 4.66
C LYS A 77 18.68 2.25 6.09
N ASP A 78 19.98 2.35 6.32
CA ASP A 78 20.56 2.64 7.63
C ASP A 78 20.74 4.16 7.80
N ILE A 79 19.62 4.83 8.09
CA ILE A 79 19.60 6.29 8.17
C ILE A 79 20.18 6.76 9.50
N VAL A 80 21.23 7.57 9.44
CA VAL A 80 21.96 8.07 10.62
C VAL A 80 21.75 9.56 10.87
N ARG A 81 21.25 10.29 9.87
CA ARG A 81 21.06 11.74 9.93
C ARG A 81 19.97 12.17 8.97
N VAL A 82 19.22 13.19 9.33
CA VAL A 82 18.19 13.81 8.49
C VAL A 82 18.43 15.32 8.47
N GLU A 83 18.27 15.92 7.29
CA GLU A 83 18.24 17.37 7.08
C GLU A 83 16.88 17.74 6.49
N GLU A 84 16.14 18.57 7.22
CA GLU A 84 14.88 19.16 6.76
C GLU A 84 15.19 20.37 5.86
N LEU A 85 14.57 20.39 4.69
CA LEU A 85 14.63 21.49 3.74
C LEU A 85 13.24 22.11 3.67
N GLY A 86 13.15 23.42 3.40
CA GLY A 86 11.83 24.08 3.26
C GLY A 86 10.95 23.52 2.12
N TYR A 87 11.48 22.60 1.30
CA TYR A 87 10.79 21.96 0.17
C TYR A 87 10.87 20.42 0.19
N GLY A 88 11.39 19.80 1.25
CA GLY A 88 11.55 18.35 1.32
C GLY A 88 12.54 17.89 2.40
N VAL A 89 12.98 16.64 2.34
CA VAL A 89 13.84 16.03 3.35
C VAL A 89 14.96 15.22 2.72
N ILE A 90 16.18 15.37 3.24
CA ILE A 90 17.32 14.53 2.88
C ILE A 90 17.67 13.65 4.08
N ALA A 91 17.59 12.34 3.91
CA ALA A 91 18.11 11.36 4.85
C ALA A 91 19.48 10.85 4.39
N TYR A 92 20.40 10.68 5.34
CA TYR A 92 21.76 10.21 5.07
C TYR A 92 21.93 8.77 5.53
N ASP A 93 22.29 7.89 4.59
CA ASP A 93 22.58 6.48 4.81
C ASP A 93 24.06 6.30 5.24
N SER A 94 24.29 5.53 6.30
CA SER A 94 25.61 5.23 6.88
C SER A 94 26.56 4.49 5.94
N ARG A 95 26.07 3.97 4.81
CA ARG A 95 26.75 3.03 3.89
C ARG A 95 26.97 1.63 4.47
N SER A 96 26.42 1.30 5.65
CA SER A 96 26.60 -0.03 6.23
C SER A 96 26.10 -1.15 5.32
N VAL A 97 25.07 -0.91 4.51
CA VAL A 97 24.48 -1.91 3.60
C VAL A 97 25.43 -2.39 2.50
N LEU A 98 26.27 -1.49 1.97
CA LEU A 98 27.29 -1.89 0.98
C LEU A 98 28.40 -2.74 1.60
N ASN A 99 28.56 -2.64 2.92
CA ASN A 99 29.62 -3.31 3.67
C ASN A 99 29.13 -4.60 4.35
N ASP A 100 27.83 -4.76 4.58
CA ASP A 100 27.23 -5.96 5.17
C ASP A 100 25.95 -6.40 4.44
N PRO A 101 26.05 -7.17 3.33
CA PRO A 101 24.87 -7.72 2.65
C PRO A 101 24.09 -8.71 3.52
N SER A 102 24.64 -9.08 4.68
CA SER A 102 24.07 -10.03 5.60
C SER A 102 23.06 -9.41 6.58
N ASN A 103 22.86 -8.09 6.52
CA ASN A 103 21.77 -7.39 7.21
C ASN A 103 20.92 -6.57 6.23
N PRO A 104 19.89 -7.17 5.61
CA PRO A 104 19.12 -6.52 4.55
C PRO A 104 18.15 -5.44 5.04
N LEU A 105 17.89 -5.35 6.35
CA LEU A 105 16.91 -4.44 6.94
C LEU A 105 17.43 -3.74 8.21
N PHE A 106 16.86 -2.58 8.50
CA PHE A 106 17.20 -1.71 9.63
C PHE A 106 15.92 -1.25 10.33
N TYR A 107 16.03 -0.89 11.61
CA TYR A 107 14.95 -0.17 12.27
C TYR A 107 14.85 1.23 11.67
N PHE A 108 13.63 1.62 11.30
CA PHE A 108 13.40 2.98 10.85
C PHE A 108 13.64 3.98 12.01
N PRO A 109 14.53 4.97 11.86
CA PRO A 109 14.90 5.86 12.96
C PRO A 109 13.88 6.99 13.12
N SER A 110 12.68 6.65 13.60
CA SER A 110 11.55 7.58 13.71
C SER A 110 11.84 8.83 14.53
N HIS A 111 12.80 8.76 15.46
CA HIS A 111 13.21 9.86 16.32
C HIS A 111 13.98 10.97 15.58
N LEU A 112 14.44 10.73 14.35
CA LEU A 112 15.13 11.72 13.53
C LEU A 112 14.18 12.64 12.74
N PHE A 113 12.87 12.40 12.81
CA PHE A 113 11.87 13.14 12.03
C PHE A 113 10.95 13.92 12.96
N SER A 114 10.90 15.23 12.78
CA SER A 114 9.97 16.09 13.53
C SER A 114 8.61 16.20 12.82
N ASP A 115 8.61 16.25 11.49
CA ASP A 115 7.41 16.27 10.65
C ASP A 115 6.95 14.87 10.22
N ALA A 116 5.65 14.62 10.33
CA ALA A 116 5.05 13.34 9.94
C ALA A 116 4.99 13.15 8.42
N GLY A 117 4.90 14.24 7.65
CA GLY A 117 4.95 14.23 6.19
C GLY A 117 6.32 13.78 5.67
N ASP A 118 7.40 14.37 6.17
CA ASP A 118 8.79 14.01 5.84
C ASP A 118 9.10 12.56 6.22
N ARG A 119 8.68 12.15 7.42
CA ARG A 119 8.74 10.74 7.85
C ARG A 119 8.09 9.80 6.84
N ASN A 120 6.87 10.11 6.42
CA ASN A 120 6.11 9.30 5.46
C ASN A 120 6.70 9.36 4.05
N ALA A 121 7.29 10.49 3.65
CA ALA A 121 7.96 10.63 2.38
C ALA A 121 9.19 9.71 2.31
N ILE A 122 10.02 9.66 3.36
CA ILE A 122 11.18 8.76 3.44
C ILE A 122 10.74 7.28 3.45
N LEU A 123 9.70 6.92 4.21
CA LEU A 123 9.16 5.56 4.21
C LEU A 123 8.70 5.11 2.81
N CYS A 124 8.28 6.03 1.95
CA CYS A 124 7.80 5.72 0.61
C CYS A 124 8.87 5.84 -0.49
N HIS A 125 10.01 6.45 -0.20
CA HIS A 125 11.01 6.81 -1.21
C HIS A 125 11.68 5.59 -1.85
N GLY A 126 11.51 5.43 -3.16
CA GLY A 126 12.13 4.35 -3.93
C GLY A 126 11.56 2.96 -3.66
N ARG A 127 10.30 2.87 -3.16
CA ARG A 127 9.69 1.60 -2.73
C ARG A 127 8.35 1.27 -3.41
N SER A 128 8.09 1.81 -4.60
CA SER A 128 6.82 1.58 -5.30
C SER A 128 6.61 0.10 -5.65
N ASP A 129 7.68 -0.61 -6.00
CA ASP A 129 7.60 -1.99 -6.48
C ASP A 129 7.34 -2.95 -5.32
N GLU A 130 7.95 -2.69 -4.16
CA GLU A 130 7.64 -3.37 -2.90
C GLU A 130 6.18 -3.11 -2.50
N ALA A 131 5.66 -1.89 -2.71
CA ALA A 131 4.26 -1.57 -2.42
C ALA A 131 3.29 -2.33 -3.33
N MET A 132 3.57 -2.41 -4.65
CA MET A 132 2.77 -3.22 -5.56
C MET A 132 2.79 -4.69 -5.14
N THR A 133 3.98 -5.22 -4.84
CA THR A 133 4.18 -6.60 -4.39
C THR A 133 3.37 -6.90 -3.14
N CYS A 134 3.47 -6.07 -2.10
CA CYS A 134 2.91 -6.41 -0.79
C CYS A 134 1.39 -6.16 -0.70
N LEU A 135 0.87 -5.17 -1.43
CA LEU A 135 -0.53 -4.73 -1.33
C LEU A 135 -1.48 -5.37 -2.34
N GLN A 136 -1.00 -6.08 -3.37
CA GLN A 136 -1.84 -6.61 -4.44
C GLN A 136 -3.04 -7.44 -3.92
N ASP A 137 -2.83 -8.36 -2.97
CA ASP A 137 -3.93 -9.15 -2.39
C ASP A 137 -4.89 -8.31 -1.52
N ILE A 138 -4.39 -7.22 -0.94
CA ILE A 138 -5.18 -6.30 -0.10
C ILE A 138 -6.09 -5.44 -0.98
N VAL A 139 -5.53 -4.88 -2.06
CA VAL A 139 -6.29 -4.13 -3.09
C VAL A 139 -7.35 -5.03 -3.72
N SER A 140 -6.99 -6.28 -4.06
CA SER A 140 -7.94 -7.26 -4.61
C SER A 140 -9.12 -7.50 -3.65
N GLN A 141 -8.86 -7.69 -2.36
CA GLN A 141 -9.90 -7.86 -1.34
C GLN A 141 -10.77 -6.61 -1.17
N MET A 142 -10.17 -5.43 -1.18
CA MET A 142 -10.88 -4.15 -1.05
C MET A 142 -11.82 -3.88 -2.22
N LEU A 143 -11.42 -4.28 -3.43
CA LEU A 143 -12.21 -4.11 -4.66
C LEU A 143 -13.33 -5.15 -4.82
N GLN A 144 -13.47 -6.12 -3.90
CA GLN A 144 -14.58 -7.06 -3.96
C GLN A 144 -15.94 -6.33 -3.95
N GLY A 145 -16.80 -6.74 -4.87
CA GLY A 145 -18.12 -6.15 -5.08
C GLY A 145 -18.09 -4.74 -5.67
N VAL A 146 -16.93 -4.17 -6.03
CA VAL A 146 -16.87 -2.92 -6.80
C VAL A 146 -17.06 -3.26 -8.29
N PRO A 147 -17.85 -2.50 -9.06
CA PRO A 147 -18.00 -2.72 -10.50
C PRO A 147 -16.76 -2.27 -11.29
N CYS A 148 -15.62 -2.88 -11.02
CA CYS A 148 -14.40 -2.67 -11.80
C CYS A 148 -14.37 -3.64 -13.00
N CYS A 149 -14.07 -3.13 -14.20
CA CYS A 149 -13.75 -4.00 -15.33
C CYS A 149 -12.29 -4.43 -15.35
N GLU A 150 -11.40 -3.62 -14.78
CA GLU A 150 -9.98 -3.84 -14.95
C GLU A 150 -9.18 -3.19 -13.82
N VAL A 151 -8.13 -3.89 -13.38
CA VAL A 151 -7.07 -3.35 -12.53
C VAL A 151 -5.75 -3.58 -13.27
N ARG A 152 -4.92 -2.55 -13.36
CA ARG A 152 -3.58 -2.59 -13.97
C ARG A 152 -2.56 -2.05 -12.98
N GLU A 153 -1.36 -2.61 -13.03
CA GLU A 153 -0.17 -1.97 -12.45
C GLU A 153 0.44 -1.11 -13.56
N VAL A 154 0.76 0.15 -13.25
CA VAL A 154 1.27 1.10 -14.25
C VAL A 154 2.57 1.68 -13.76
N GLN A 155 3.62 1.58 -14.58
CA GLN A 155 4.89 2.27 -14.34
C GLN A 155 4.84 3.63 -15.03
N VAL A 156 5.15 4.68 -14.27
CA VAL A 156 5.10 6.07 -14.72
C VAL A 156 6.40 6.79 -14.39
N GLN A 157 6.80 7.72 -15.24
CA GLN A 157 7.89 8.64 -14.93
C GLN A 157 7.32 9.89 -14.25
N MET A 158 7.77 10.19 -13.03
CA MET A 158 7.24 11.34 -12.28
C MET A 158 7.71 12.68 -12.88
N ARG A 159 6.83 13.65 -13.03
CA ARG A 159 7.16 15.00 -13.56
C ARG A 159 8.12 15.74 -12.64
N TYR A 160 7.86 15.66 -11.33
CA TYR A 160 8.62 16.34 -10.29
C TYR A 160 9.52 15.35 -9.54
N ALA A 161 10.58 15.86 -8.94
CA ALA A 161 11.41 15.10 -8.03
C ALA A 161 10.61 14.65 -6.78
N SER A 162 11.13 13.65 -6.08
CA SER A 162 10.60 13.24 -4.78
C SER A 162 10.81 14.36 -3.75
N LEU A 163 9.90 14.51 -2.77
CA LEU A 163 10.12 15.35 -1.59
C LEU A 163 11.15 14.73 -0.65
N ALA A 164 11.35 13.42 -0.74
CA ALA A 164 12.30 12.67 0.05
C ALA A 164 13.51 12.29 -0.79
N HIS A 165 14.69 12.36 -0.21
CA HIS A 165 15.92 11.90 -0.83
C HIS A 165 16.76 11.10 0.17
N ILE A 166 17.43 10.06 -0.32
CA ILE A 166 18.37 9.28 0.47
C ILE A 166 19.76 9.41 -0.16
N ALA A 167 20.68 9.99 0.59
CA ALA A 167 22.04 10.27 0.14
C ALA A 167 23.08 9.48 0.96
N PRO A 168 24.24 9.12 0.39
CA PRO A 168 25.34 8.57 1.18
C PRO A 168 25.91 9.62 2.15
N TYR A 169 26.24 9.23 3.38
CA TYR A 169 26.73 10.14 4.43
C TYR A 169 27.89 11.07 4.02
N THR A 170 28.82 10.59 3.19
CA THR A 170 30.04 11.34 2.84
C THR A 170 29.89 12.27 1.64
N ARG A 171 28.70 12.38 1.03
CA ARG A 171 28.52 13.10 -0.23
C ARG A 171 27.78 14.41 0.02
N THR A 172 28.34 15.51 -0.45
CA THR A 172 27.57 16.76 -0.64
C THR A 172 26.50 16.50 -1.69
N VAL A 173 25.24 16.67 -1.29
CA VAL A 173 24.10 16.46 -2.18
C VAL A 173 24.00 17.66 -3.12
N ASP A 174 24.36 17.46 -4.38
CA ASP A 174 24.03 18.43 -5.43
C ASP A 174 22.54 18.31 -5.73
N GLN A 175 21.79 19.42 -5.60
CA GLN A 175 20.35 19.46 -5.88
C GLN A 175 20.05 19.07 -7.34
N ASN A 176 21.00 19.23 -8.27
CA ASN A 176 20.83 18.80 -9.65
C ASN A 176 20.87 17.26 -9.82
N SER A 177 21.28 16.52 -8.79
CA SER A 177 21.29 15.06 -8.81
C SER A 177 19.90 14.43 -8.62
N PHE A 178 18.89 15.23 -8.26
CA PHE A 178 17.52 14.76 -8.07
C PHE A 178 16.85 14.49 -9.41
N ARG A 179 17.05 13.26 -9.90
CA ARG A 179 16.39 12.81 -11.11
C ARG A 179 14.94 12.47 -10.82
N SER A 180 14.12 12.67 -11.85
CA SER A 180 12.80 12.09 -11.92
C SER A 180 12.89 10.57 -11.71
N ILE A 181 11.96 10.05 -10.91
CA ILE A 181 11.95 8.65 -10.47
C ILE A 181 10.82 7.93 -11.21
N GLU A 182 11.09 6.71 -11.66
CA GLU A 182 10.06 5.78 -12.12
C GLU A 182 9.24 5.27 -10.94
N LYS A 183 7.94 5.13 -11.11
CA LYS A 183 7.02 4.77 -10.04
C LYS A 183 5.97 3.79 -10.52
N ALA A 184 5.71 2.76 -9.72
CA ALA A 184 4.58 1.87 -9.93
C ALA A 184 3.33 2.33 -9.15
N ILE A 185 2.18 2.36 -9.82
CA ILE A 185 0.87 2.77 -9.28
C ILE A 185 -0.21 1.77 -9.71
N TYR A 186 -1.37 1.80 -9.04
CA TYR A 186 -2.56 1.08 -9.50
C TYR A 186 -3.44 1.99 -10.35
N ARG A 187 -3.88 1.49 -11.51
CA ARG A 187 -4.97 2.07 -12.30
C ARG A 187 -6.18 1.13 -12.26
N ILE A 188 -7.34 1.68 -11.90
CA ILE A 188 -8.58 0.91 -11.76
C ILE A 188 -9.63 1.53 -12.69
N SER A 189 -10.16 0.71 -13.60
CA SER A 189 -11.18 1.10 -14.56
C SER A 189 -12.56 0.65 -14.08
N SER A 190 -13.51 1.58 -13.97
CA SER A 190 -14.91 1.29 -13.64
C SER A 190 -15.70 1.00 -14.91
N SER A 191 -16.30 -0.19 -15.00
CA SER A 191 -17.13 -0.57 -16.15
C SER A 191 -18.42 0.25 -16.22
N MET A 192 -18.95 0.61 -15.05
CA MET A 192 -20.25 1.27 -14.92
C MET A 192 -20.19 2.77 -15.22
N THR A 193 -19.09 3.43 -14.87
CA THR A 193 -18.98 4.90 -15.01
C THR A 193 -18.03 5.33 -16.10
N GLY A 194 -17.24 4.41 -16.67
CA GLY A 194 -16.13 4.71 -17.58
C GLY A 194 -15.02 5.54 -16.93
N THR A 195 -15.07 5.75 -15.61
CA THR A 195 -14.07 6.53 -14.87
C THR A 195 -12.89 5.66 -14.50
N ASN A 196 -11.69 6.19 -14.69
CA ASN A 196 -10.45 5.55 -14.26
C ASN A 196 -9.91 6.25 -13.01
N TRP A 197 -9.49 5.45 -12.05
CA TRP A 197 -8.93 5.90 -10.79
C TRP A 197 -7.47 5.48 -10.68
N THR A 198 -6.65 6.34 -10.11
CA THR A 198 -5.26 6.06 -9.76
C THR A 198 -5.12 6.02 -8.25
N ILE A 199 -4.52 4.93 -7.75
CA ILE A 199 -4.09 4.80 -6.36
C ILE A 199 -2.57 4.68 -6.36
N ASP A 200 -1.93 5.57 -5.59
CA ASP A 200 -0.49 5.62 -5.44
C ASP A 200 -0.13 5.32 -3.97
N PRO A 201 0.20 4.07 -3.63
CA PRO A 201 0.54 3.67 -2.26
C PRO A 201 1.77 4.39 -1.69
N THR A 202 2.66 4.88 -2.56
CA THR A 202 3.88 5.58 -2.17
C THR A 202 3.80 7.08 -2.50
N GLY A 203 2.58 7.62 -2.66
CA GLY A 203 2.30 9.01 -3.01
C GLY A 203 2.99 10.04 -2.12
N ALA A 204 3.13 9.73 -0.83
CA ALA A 204 3.79 10.59 0.15
C ALA A 204 5.23 10.98 -0.25
N ALA A 205 5.96 10.11 -0.95
CA ALA A 205 7.30 10.42 -1.47
C ALA A 205 7.32 11.61 -2.44
N ASN A 206 6.19 11.98 -3.04
CA ASN A 206 6.04 13.11 -3.96
C ASN A 206 5.05 14.17 -3.44
N GLY A 207 4.71 14.15 -2.14
CA GLY A 207 3.71 15.06 -1.55
C GLY A 207 2.27 14.77 -1.96
N ILE A 208 1.99 13.59 -2.53
CA ILE A 208 0.65 13.18 -2.92
C ILE A 208 -0.03 12.55 -1.71
N ASN A 209 -0.76 13.38 -0.97
CA ASN A 209 -1.50 12.98 0.24
C ASN A 209 -2.94 12.54 -0.04
N SER A 210 -3.42 12.63 -1.29
CA SER A 210 -4.75 12.14 -1.67
C SER A 210 -4.75 10.60 -1.70
N GLY A 211 -5.82 9.97 -1.22
CA GLY A 211 -5.96 8.53 -1.27
C GLY A 211 -6.06 8.04 -2.72
N ALA A 212 -6.98 8.62 -3.49
CA ALA A 212 -7.13 8.34 -4.91
C ALA A 212 -7.38 9.62 -5.71
N LEU A 213 -6.98 9.60 -6.98
CA LEU A 213 -7.29 10.65 -7.95
C LEU A 213 -7.91 10.01 -9.19
N THR A 214 -8.61 10.80 -10.01
CA THR A 214 -8.90 10.32 -11.37
C THR A 214 -7.57 10.12 -12.10
N THR A 215 -7.49 9.11 -12.97
CA THR A 215 -6.24 8.85 -13.72
C THR A 215 -5.85 10.06 -14.56
N GLN A 216 -6.81 10.78 -15.13
CA GLN A 216 -6.57 12.00 -15.87
C GLN A 216 -5.91 13.08 -14.99
N ASP A 217 -6.46 13.33 -13.80
CA ASP A 217 -5.91 14.34 -12.88
C ASP A 217 -4.52 13.96 -12.39
N TYR A 218 -4.31 12.68 -12.03
CA TYR A 218 -3.01 12.19 -11.60
C TYR A 218 -1.97 12.38 -12.72
N PHE A 219 -2.30 11.95 -13.95
CA PHE A 219 -1.36 11.98 -15.07
C PHE A 219 -1.03 13.42 -15.49
N ASN A 220 -2.05 14.28 -15.59
CA ASN A 220 -1.88 15.69 -15.94
C ASN A 220 -0.98 16.45 -14.96
N ARG A 221 -1.08 16.13 -13.66
CA ARG A 221 -0.33 16.81 -12.59
C ARG A 221 1.05 16.22 -12.40
N PHE A 222 1.17 14.90 -12.30
CA PHE A 222 2.34 14.25 -11.72
C PHE A 222 3.14 13.38 -12.68
N VAL A 223 2.63 13.07 -13.87
CA VAL A 223 3.30 12.16 -14.81
C VAL A 223 3.90 12.95 -15.97
N LYS A 224 5.03 12.48 -16.47
CA LYS A 224 5.62 12.89 -17.75
C LYS A 224 5.91 11.66 -18.60
N GLY A 225 5.89 11.83 -19.92
CA GLY A 225 6.12 10.72 -20.86
C GLY A 225 4.99 9.68 -20.85
N ASP A 226 5.26 8.57 -21.50
CA ASP A 226 4.27 7.52 -21.70
C ASP A 226 4.29 6.48 -20.57
N PRO A 227 3.12 6.16 -19.99
CA PRO A 227 3.00 5.13 -18.97
C PRO A 227 3.16 3.73 -19.57
N GLN A 228 3.79 2.82 -18.82
CA GLN A 228 3.86 1.39 -19.19
C GLN A 228 2.82 0.61 -18.38
N PHE A 229 1.98 -0.15 -19.06
CA PHE A 229 0.89 -0.91 -18.45
C PHE A 229 1.25 -2.39 -18.30
N HIS A 230 1.14 -2.88 -17.08
CA HIS A 230 1.37 -4.28 -16.71
C HIS A 230 0.07 -4.92 -16.23
N HIS A 231 -0.01 -6.26 -16.25
CA HIS A 231 -1.13 -6.97 -15.64
C HIS A 231 -1.10 -6.82 -14.12
N PHE A 232 -2.27 -6.90 -13.48
CA PHE A 232 -2.35 -6.89 -12.02
C PHE A 232 -1.71 -8.15 -11.44
N GLY A 233 -0.70 -7.98 -10.59
CA GLY A 233 0.16 -9.06 -10.09
C GLY A 233 1.58 -9.05 -10.66
N TYR A 234 1.89 -8.22 -11.66
CA TYR A 234 3.21 -8.20 -12.31
C TYR A 234 4.38 -8.05 -11.32
N HIS A 235 4.36 -7.05 -10.43
CA HIS A 235 5.47 -6.83 -9.50
C HIS A 235 5.58 -7.97 -8.47
N LYS A 236 4.45 -8.58 -8.09
CA LYS A 236 4.42 -9.73 -7.18
C LYS A 236 5.05 -10.97 -7.83
N ASP A 237 4.76 -11.21 -9.10
CA ASP A 237 5.34 -12.32 -9.86
C ASP A 237 6.84 -12.09 -10.08
N PHE A 238 7.24 -10.87 -10.43
CA PHE A 238 8.65 -10.47 -10.52
C PHE A 238 9.39 -10.70 -9.20
N CYS A 239 8.85 -10.20 -8.09
CA CYS A 239 9.43 -10.36 -6.76
C CYS A 239 9.59 -11.84 -6.39
N ARG A 240 8.61 -12.70 -6.69
CA ARG A 240 8.70 -14.15 -6.48
C ARG A 240 9.80 -14.80 -7.31
N GLY A 241 9.96 -14.38 -8.57
CA GLY A 241 11.04 -14.86 -9.44
C GLY A 241 12.41 -14.57 -8.85
N ILE A 242 12.66 -13.32 -8.42
CA ILE A 242 13.94 -12.93 -7.84
C ILE A 242 14.16 -13.56 -6.45
N ALA A 243 13.10 -13.69 -5.64
CA ALA A 243 13.17 -14.37 -4.35
C ALA A 243 13.53 -15.87 -4.47
N GLY A 244 13.40 -16.48 -5.64
CA GLY A 244 13.84 -17.86 -5.91
C GLY A 244 15.36 -18.02 -6.03
N LEU A 245 16.10 -16.92 -6.22
CA LEU A 245 17.56 -16.97 -6.38
C LEU A 245 18.25 -17.29 -5.03
N PRO A 246 19.36 -18.05 -5.04
CA PRO A 246 20.11 -18.37 -3.84
C PRO A 246 20.86 -17.14 -3.31
N GLY A 247 21.38 -17.24 -2.08
CA GLY A 247 22.29 -16.26 -1.52
C GLY A 247 21.67 -14.87 -1.31
N PHE A 248 22.51 -13.84 -1.36
CA PHE A 248 22.13 -12.46 -1.14
C PHE A 248 21.33 -11.85 -2.30
N THR A 249 21.47 -12.39 -3.51
CA THR A 249 20.69 -11.92 -4.68
C THR A 249 19.18 -12.03 -4.45
N GLY A 250 18.72 -13.16 -3.90
CA GLY A 250 17.30 -13.35 -3.57
C GLY A 250 16.88 -12.82 -2.20
N LEU A 251 17.82 -12.51 -1.30
CA LEU A 251 17.56 -12.26 0.11
C LEU A 251 16.57 -11.11 0.34
N LYS A 252 16.77 -9.94 -0.29
CA LYS A 252 15.88 -8.78 -0.12
C LYS A 252 14.42 -9.15 -0.43
N PHE A 253 14.19 -9.85 -1.55
CA PHE A 253 12.85 -10.23 -1.99
C PHE A 253 12.24 -11.33 -1.12
N LYS A 254 13.02 -12.31 -0.66
CA LYS A 254 12.58 -13.32 0.33
C LYS A 254 12.07 -12.65 1.61
N VAL A 255 12.81 -11.67 2.12
CA VAL A 255 12.44 -10.92 3.33
C VAL A 255 11.16 -10.09 3.10
N VAL A 256 11.01 -9.43 1.95
CA VAL A 256 9.77 -8.70 1.59
C VAL A 256 8.56 -9.65 1.55
N LEU A 257 8.70 -10.83 0.94
CA LEU A 257 7.62 -11.83 0.89
C LEU A 257 7.28 -12.41 2.27
N LEU A 258 8.29 -12.62 3.13
CA LEU A 258 8.08 -13.05 4.50
C LEU A 258 7.32 -11.99 5.32
N ALA A 259 7.72 -10.72 5.21
CA ALA A 259 7.01 -9.61 5.82
C ALA A 259 5.58 -9.48 5.29
N GLN A 260 5.38 -9.67 3.98
CA GLN A 260 4.06 -9.65 3.36
C GLN A 260 3.15 -10.74 3.94
N TRP A 261 3.68 -11.95 4.18
CA TRP A 261 2.94 -13.02 4.81
C TRP A 261 2.46 -12.62 6.23
N ARG A 262 3.33 -11.98 7.02
CA ARG A 262 3.01 -11.47 8.36
C ARG A 262 1.93 -10.39 8.33
N LEU A 263 2.01 -9.47 7.36
CA LEU A 263 0.97 -8.47 7.08
C LEU A 263 -0.39 -9.14 6.77
N LYS A 264 -0.42 -10.13 5.87
CA LYS A 264 -1.66 -10.85 5.52
C LYS A 264 -2.25 -11.59 6.72
N ARG A 265 -1.41 -12.22 7.54
CA ARG A 265 -1.85 -12.87 8.78
C ARG A 265 -2.49 -11.86 9.74
N ALA A 266 -1.90 -10.67 9.88
CA ALA A 266 -2.46 -9.60 10.71
C ALA A 266 -3.84 -9.14 10.23
N ILE A 267 -4.00 -8.96 8.92
CA ILE A 267 -5.29 -8.58 8.32
C ILE A 267 -6.32 -9.69 8.53
N LYS A 268 -5.95 -10.96 8.31
CA LYS A 268 -6.83 -12.10 8.56
C LYS A 268 -7.29 -12.14 10.02
N GLN A 269 -6.38 -11.91 10.97
CA GLN A 269 -6.71 -11.82 12.39
C GLN A 269 -7.68 -10.68 12.66
N TRP A 270 -7.42 -9.48 12.13
CA TRP A 270 -8.33 -8.35 12.27
C TRP A 270 -9.73 -8.64 11.70
N VAL A 271 -9.84 -9.31 10.55
CA VAL A 271 -11.13 -9.72 9.97
C VAL A 271 -11.87 -10.69 10.91
N GLN A 272 -11.15 -11.63 11.53
CA GLN A 272 -11.72 -12.57 12.50
C GLN A 272 -12.21 -11.85 13.76
N ASP A 273 -11.41 -10.92 14.30
CA ASP A 273 -11.71 -10.23 15.55
C ASP A 273 -12.82 -9.18 15.39
N SER A 274 -12.85 -8.48 14.26
CA SER A 274 -13.84 -7.44 13.97
C SER A 274 -15.15 -7.99 13.42
N GLY A 275 -15.13 -9.18 12.79
CA GLY A 275 -16.25 -9.70 12.02
C GLY A 275 -16.52 -8.94 10.72
N ILE A 276 -15.60 -8.07 10.28
CA ILE A 276 -15.75 -7.20 9.11
C ILE A 276 -14.65 -7.51 8.11
N SER A 277 -15.01 -7.74 6.84
CA SER A 277 -14.06 -7.89 5.75
C SER A 277 -13.51 -6.54 5.26
N LEU A 278 -12.38 -6.54 4.53
CA LEU A 278 -11.82 -5.31 3.97
C LEU A 278 -12.76 -4.58 3.01
N HIS A 279 -13.57 -5.28 2.22
CA HIS A 279 -14.54 -4.62 1.34
C HIS A 279 -15.71 -4.02 2.14
N GLN A 280 -16.15 -4.65 3.23
CA GLN A 280 -17.19 -4.11 4.11
C GLN A 280 -16.70 -2.88 4.87
N LEU A 281 -15.45 -2.87 5.34
CA LEU A 281 -14.81 -1.72 5.99
C LEU A 281 -15.05 -0.43 5.20
N LEU A 282 -14.78 -0.47 3.89
CA LEU A 282 -14.89 0.67 2.99
C LEU A 282 -16.32 1.20 2.81
N ARG A 283 -17.33 0.41 3.19
CA ARG A 283 -18.75 0.72 3.05
C ARG A 283 -19.41 1.15 4.36
N LEU A 284 -18.67 1.15 5.46
CA LEU A 284 -19.16 1.61 6.76
C LEU A 284 -19.49 3.12 6.74
N PRO A 285 -20.41 3.59 7.61
CA PRO A 285 -20.56 5.01 7.92
C PRO A 285 -19.23 5.66 8.32
N ASP A 286 -19.04 6.97 8.09
CA ASP A 286 -17.74 7.65 8.23
C ASP A 286 -17.07 7.42 9.60
N GLU A 287 -17.80 7.60 10.69
CA GLU A 287 -17.27 7.37 12.04
C GLU A 287 -16.83 5.92 12.27
N GLN A 288 -17.66 4.96 11.86
CA GLN A 288 -17.36 3.53 11.99
C GLN A 288 -16.19 3.12 11.10
N PHE A 289 -16.11 3.67 9.89
CA PHE A 289 -14.98 3.48 8.99
C PHE A 289 -13.68 3.90 9.66
N HIS A 290 -13.60 5.11 10.20
CA HIS A 290 -12.39 5.59 10.88
C HIS A 290 -12.04 4.77 12.13
N ASN A 291 -13.04 4.35 12.91
CA ASN A 291 -12.81 3.49 14.08
C ASN A 291 -12.23 2.13 13.69
N GLN A 292 -12.83 1.48 12.70
CA GLN A 292 -12.40 0.16 12.23
C GLN A 292 -11.08 0.23 11.47
N GLN A 293 -10.84 1.28 10.69
CA GLN A 293 -9.57 1.53 10.00
C GLN A 293 -8.42 1.72 10.99
N ARG A 294 -8.62 2.49 12.08
CA ARG A 294 -7.63 2.62 13.16
C ARG A 294 -7.37 1.28 13.87
N SER A 295 -8.40 0.47 14.07
CA SER A 295 -8.28 -0.89 14.63
C SER A 295 -7.44 -1.80 13.73
N LEU A 296 -7.68 -1.76 12.41
CA LEU A 296 -6.88 -2.46 11.40
C LEU A 296 -5.41 -2.05 11.47
N TYR A 297 -5.12 -0.75 11.47
CA TYR A 297 -3.75 -0.24 11.55
C TYR A 297 -3.02 -0.65 12.83
N ARG A 298 -3.71 -0.62 13.97
CA ARG A 298 -3.15 -1.09 15.24
C ARG A 298 -2.79 -2.57 15.17
N THR A 299 -3.69 -3.39 14.64
CA THR A 299 -3.48 -4.84 14.50
C THR A 299 -2.28 -5.14 13.60
N ILE A 300 -2.17 -4.44 12.47
CA ILE A 300 -1.02 -4.57 11.57
C ILE A 300 0.27 -4.16 12.27
N ARG A 301 0.31 -2.98 12.91
CA ARG A 301 1.50 -2.50 13.62
C ARG A 301 1.94 -3.46 14.71
N THR A 302 1.03 -3.89 15.58
CA THR A 302 1.33 -4.88 16.64
C THR A 302 1.85 -6.18 16.05
N SER A 303 1.26 -6.65 14.95
CA SER A 303 1.75 -7.85 14.28
C SER A 303 3.15 -7.64 13.71
N MET A 304 3.51 -6.46 13.19
CA MET A 304 4.81 -6.22 12.56
C MET A 304 5.94 -5.91 13.55
N VAL A 305 5.64 -5.50 14.79
CA VAL A 305 6.63 -5.33 15.87
C VAL A 305 7.37 -6.65 16.11
N GLY A 306 8.69 -6.60 16.27
CA GLY A 306 9.49 -7.81 16.47
C GLY A 306 9.80 -8.57 15.17
N PHE A 307 9.66 -7.95 14.00
CA PHE A 307 9.94 -8.63 12.72
C PHE A 307 11.41 -8.96 12.53
N LEU A 308 12.31 -8.01 12.81
CA LEU A 308 13.76 -8.19 12.67
C LEU A 308 14.32 -9.18 13.70
N GLU A 309 13.61 -9.37 14.81
CA GLU A 309 13.95 -10.26 15.90
C GLU A 309 13.35 -11.67 15.73
N SER A 310 12.45 -11.84 14.77
CA SER A 310 11.74 -13.10 14.56
C SER A 310 12.68 -14.22 14.10
N GLN A 311 12.36 -15.46 14.50
CA GLN A 311 13.14 -16.63 14.12
C GLN A 311 13.08 -16.84 12.60
N GLU A 312 11.95 -16.55 11.97
CA GLU A 312 11.73 -16.68 10.53
C GLU A 312 12.62 -15.74 9.74
N TYR A 313 12.74 -14.47 10.14
CA TYR A 313 13.65 -13.51 9.51
C TYR A 313 15.11 -13.97 9.62
N ARG A 314 15.54 -14.33 10.84
CA ARG A 314 16.91 -14.80 11.10
C ARG A 314 17.24 -16.07 10.31
N ALA A 315 16.28 -16.99 10.17
CA ALA A 315 16.45 -18.20 9.39
C ALA A 315 16.66 -17.91 7.91
N VAL A 316 15.88 -17.00 7.33
CA VAL A 316 16.04 -16.59 5.91
C VAL A 316 17.40 -15.93 5.67
N VAL A 317 17.84 -15.05 6.58
CA VAL A 317 19.16 -14.40 6.50
C VAL A 317 20.29 -15.42 6.64
N LEU A 318 20.20 -16.33 7.62
CA LEU A 318 21.20 -17.37 7.83
C LEU A 318 21.31 -18.29 6.61
N GLN A 319 20.18 -18.70 6.04
CA GLN A 319 20.18 -19.53 4.83
C GLN A 319 20.89 -18.84 3.67
N ALA A 320 20.61 -17.55 3.44
CA ALA A 320 21.31 -16.79 2.40
C ALA A 320 22.83 -16.73 2.64
N ARG A 321 23.29 -16.60 3.90
CA ARG A 321 24.73 -16.64 4.23
C ARG A 321 25.37 -18.00 3.95
N LEU A 322 24.64 -19.09 4.18
CA LEU A 322 25.11 -20.45 3.89
C LEU A 322 25.23 -20.69 2.39
N ASP A 323 24.25 -20.21 1.61
CA ASP A 323 24.24 -20.33 0.14
C ASP A 323 25.44 -19.60 -0.52
N GLU A 324 25.95 -18.52 0.10
CA GLU A 324 27.12 -17.75 -0.40
C GLU A 324 28.46 -18.45 -0.13
N ASN A 325 28.54 -19.34 0.85
CA ASN A 325 29.79 -20.01 1.27
C ASN A 325 29.74 -21.54 1.18
N PRO A 326 29.48 -22.12 -0.01
CA PRO A 326 29.30 -23.57 -0.18
C PRO A 326 30.57 -24.39 0.12
N LYS A 327 31.75 -23.76 0.22
CA LYS A 327 33.05 -24.44 0.38
C LYS A 327 33.42 -24.79 1.84
N SER A 328 32.63 -24.39 2.83
CA SER A 328 32.94 -24.63 4.25
C SER A 328 32.47 -26.00 4.79
N THR A 329 31.60 -26.71 4.08
CA THR A 329 31.00 -27.98 4.53
C THR A 329 31.76 -29.24 4.11
N ASN A 330 32.71 -29.18 3.16
CA ASN A 330 33.43 -30.35 2.63
C ASN A 330 34.79 -30.66 3.29
N ARG A 331 35.10 -30.11 4.47
CA ARG A 331 36.41 -30.30 5.15
C ARG A 331 36.38 -31.15 6.42
N ARG A 332 35.31 -31.90 6.70
CA ARG A 332 35.22 -32.74 7.92
C ARG A 332 35.39 -34.26 7.73
N ASP A 333 35.61 -34.74 6.50
CA ASP A 333 35.74 -36.18 6.23
C ASP A 333 37.08 -36.58 5.56
N SER A 334 38.20 -35.92 5.91
CA SER A 334 39.56 -36.36 5.51
C SER A 334 40.47 -36.58 6.70
#